data_AF-A0A074JQW5-F1
#
_entry.id   AF-A0A074JQW5-F1
#
_cell.length_a   1.000
_cell.length_b   1.000
_cell.length_c   1.000
_cell.angle_alpha   90.00
_cell.angle_beta   90.00
_cell.angle_gamma   90.00
#
_symmetry.space_group_name_H-M   'P 1'
#
loop_
_entity.id
_entity.type
_entity.pdbx_description
1 polymer ?
#
loop_
_entity_poly.entity_id
_entity_poly.type
_entity_poly.pdbx_seq_one_letter_code
_entity_poly.pdbx_strand_id
1 'polypeptide(L)'
;MLTALSKRTSTSPCETTRPWSETIKAGDIISFRFPLQNAPANERPKARPCLVLAVSVCDGQRWLCVAYGTTIRRKARNILGIDLSRDEAAASGLDRATGFCGTRTVVIRTNDPALCVCPALRTPVIGKLADQPRKRMRIVQTRLLKKLETADRR
;
A
#
# COMPACT_ATOMS: atom_id res chain seq x y z
N MET A 1 60.74 -17.33 20.81
CA MET A 1 59.36 -17.81 21.07
C MET A 1 58.38 -16.75 20.60
N LEU A 2 57.69 -16.98 19.48
CA LEU A 2 56.66 -16.06 18.95
C LEU A 2 55.30 -16.41 19.56
N THR A 3 54.65 -15.44 20.21
CA THR A 3 53.26 -15.58 20.68
C THR A 3 52.35 -14.79 19.74
N ALA A 4 51.59 -15.50 18.91
CA ALA A 4 50.58 -14.92 18.02
C ALA A 4 49.30 -14.59 18.83
N LEU A 5 48.93 -13.31 18.89
CA LEU A 5 47.62 -12.88 19.38
C LEU A 5 46.59 -13.01 18.25
N SER A 6 45.76 -14.04 18.39
CA SER A 6 44.57 -14.29 17.57
C SER A 6 43.58 -13.13 17.73
N LYS A 7 43.37 -12.37 16.64
CA LYS A 7 42.30 -11.36 16.56
C LYS A 7 40.98 -12.10 16.37
N ARG A 8 40.17 -12.16 17.42
CA ARG A 8 38.75 -12.52 17.32
C ARG A 8 38.04 -11.41 16.55
N THR A 9 37.71 -11.66 15.28
CA THR A 9 36.76 -10.86 14.53
C THR A 9 35.35 -11.14 15.05
N SER A 10 34.81 -10.20 15.82
CA SER A 10 33.39 -10.18 16.18
C SER A 10 32.57 -9.85 14.93
N THR A 11 32.03 -10.86 14.27
CA THR A 11 31.03 -10.67 13.20
C THR A 11 29.74 -10.17 13.84
N SER A 12 29.45 -8.88 13.69
CA SER A 12 28.12 -8.33 14.01
C SER A 12 27.08 -8.95 13.07
N PRO A 13 25.88 -9.34 13.54
CA PRO A 13 24.84 -9.86 12.65
C PRO A 13 24.42 -8.74 11.69
N CYS A 14 24.61 -8.96 10.39
CA CYS A 14 24.05 -8.11 9.36
C CYS A 14 22.52 -8.21 9.46
N GLU A 15 21.86 -7.15 9.97
CA GLU A 15 20.40 -7.05 9.99
C GLU A 15 19.88 -7.22 8.56
N THR A 16 19.34 -8.40 8.27
CA THR A 16 18.74 -8.70 6.99
C THR A 16 17.43 -7.93 6.92
N THR A 17 17.45 -6.76 6.28
CA THR A 17 16.23 -5.96 6.05
C THR A 17 15.26 -6.80 5.22
N ARG A 18 14.14 -7.21 5.82
CA ARG A 18 13.11 -8.00 5.14
C ARG A 18 12.56 -7.26 3.92
N PRO A 19 12.24 -7.95 2.82
CA PRO A 19 11.74 -7.30 1.61
C PRO A 19 10.38 -6.62 1.87
N TRP A 20 10.08 -5.57 1.09
CA TRP A 20 8.82 -4.83 1.20
C TRP A 20 7.59 -5.74 1.05
N SER A 21 7.69 -6.79 0.22
CA SER A 21 6.62 -7.76 -0.03
C SER A 21 6.21 -8.50 1.25
N GLU A 22 7.11 -8.64 2.22
CA GLU A 22 6.89 -9.26 3.52
C GLU A 22 6.56 -8.25 4.63
N THR A 23 6.94 -6.98 4.45
CA THR A 23 6.78 -5.95 5.48
C THR A 23 5.61 -5.01 5.22
N ILE A 24 5.01 -5.03 4.01
CA ILE A 24 3.84 -4.21 3.65
C ILE A 24 2.65 -4.48 4.56
N LYS A 25 1.95 -3.41 4.93
CA LYS A 25 0.82 -3.43 5.87
C LYS A 25 -0.34 -2.61 5.32
N ALA A 26 -1.54 -2.87 5.85
CA ALA A 26 -2.65 -1.96 5.68
C ALA A 26 -2.22 -0.56 6.13
N GLY A 27 -2.57 0.48 5.37
CA GLY A 27 -2.16 1.87 5.61
C GLY A 27 -0.98 2.34 4.78
N ASP A 28 -0.20 1.42 4.22
CA ASP A 28 0.85 1.78 3.28
C ASP A 28 0.22 2.29 2.00
N ILE A 29 0.87 3.28 1.40
CA ILE A 29 0.51 3.84 0.10
C ILE A 29 1.55 3.33 -0.89
N ILE A 30 1.08 2.77 -1.99
CA ILE A 30 1.91 2.19 -3.04
C ILE A 30 1.72 2.92 -4.37
N SER A 31 2.74 2.88 -5.22
CA SER A 31 2.64 3.25 -6.62
C SER A 31 2.17 2.04 -7.43
N PHE A 32 0.99 2.14 -8.05
CA PHE A 32 0.35 1.04 -8.75
C PHE A 32 -0.40 1.52 -10.01
N ARG A 33 -0.36 0.71 -11.08
CA ARG A 33 -1.09 0.96 -12.33
C ARG A 33 -2.51 0.40 -12.22
N PHE A 34 -3.37 1.16 -11.54
CA PHE A 34 -4.74 0.72 -11.26
C PHE A 34 -5.56 0.55 -12.56
N PRO A 35 -6.24 -0.60 -12.75
CA PRO A 35 -7.06 -0.84 -13.95
C PRO A 35 -8.27 0.11 -13.96
N LEU A 36 -8.38 0.94 -14.99
CA LEU A 36 -9.52 1.83 -15.18
C LEU A 36 -10.48 1.20 -16.19
N GLN A 37 -11.77 1.14 -15.85
CA GLN A 37 -12.81 0.51 -16.68
C GLN A 37 -12.92 1.09 -18.11
N ASN A 38 -12.51 2.34 -18.31
CA ASN A 38 -12.63 3.06 -19.59
C ASN A 38 -11.27 3.48 -20.15
N ALA A 39 -10.17 2.81 -19.77
CA ALA A 39 -8.89 3.07 -20.43
C ALA A 39 -8.95 2.54 -21.87
N PRO A 40 -8.50 3.30 -22.88
CA PRO A 40 -8.39 2.78 -24.24
C PRO A 40 -7.51 1.51 -24.22
N ALA A 41 -7.91 0.48 -24.98
CA ALA A 41 -7.32 -0.86 -24.92
C ALA A 41 -5.79 -0.89 -25.11
N ASN A 42 -5.24 0.14 -25.76
CA ASN A 42 -3.82 0.24 -26.09
C ASN A 42 -3.00 1.09 -25.09
N GLU A 43 -3.62 1.70 -24.07
CA GLU A 43 -2.89 2.53 -23.10
C GLU A 43 -2.71 1.80 -21.76
N ARG A 44 -1.45 1.50 -21.44
CA ARG A 44 -1.09 0.99 -20.11
C ARG A 44 -1.50 2.03 -19.05
N PRO A 45 -2.30 1.67 -18.02
CA PRO A 45 -2.74 2.63 -17.02
C PRO A 45 -1.55 3.34 -16.36
N LYS A 46 -1.71 4.64 -16.14
CA LYS A 46 -0.69 5.47 -15.47
C LYS A 46 -0.52 5.02 -14.02
N ALA A 47 0.71 5.09 -13.53
CA ALA A 47 1.04 4.83 -12.13
C ALA A 47 0.35 5.87 -11.24
N ARG A 48 -0.26 5.42 -10.13
CA ARG A 48 -0.98 6.28 -9.20
C ARG A 48 -0.75 5.82 -7.76
N PRO A 49 -0.81 6.74 -6.78
CA PRO A 49 -0.95 6.38 -5.39
C PRO A 49 -2.19 5.50 -5.18
N CYS A 50 -2.02 4.34 -4.57
CA CYS A 50 -3.09 3.45 -4.14
C CYS A 50 -2.87 3.12 -2.66
N LEU A 51 -3.95 3.06 -1.90
CA LEU A 51 -3.88 2.78 -0.47
C LEU A 51 -4.10 1.28 -0.24
N VAL A 52 -3.21 0.64 0.50
CA VAL A 52 -3.40 -0.73 0.98
C VAL A 52 -4.45 -0.70 2.09
N LEU A 53 -5.66 -1.16 1.80
CA LEU A 53 -6.74 -1.26 2.79
C LEU A 53 -6.61 -2.51 3.65
N ALA A 54 -6.15 -3.63 3.10
CA ALA A 54 -5.97 -4.87 3.86
C ALA A 54 -4.86 -5.72 3.27
N VAL A 55 -4.26 -6.55 4.11
CA VAL A 55 -3.27 -7.57 3.74
C VAL A 55 -3.76 -8.89 4.30
N SER A 56 -3.78 -9.93 3.48
CA SER A 56 -4.02 -11.32 3.90
C SER A 56 -2.90 -12.22 3.42
N VAL A 57 -2.75 -13.36 4.09
CA VAL A 57 -1.83 -14.43 3.69
C VAL A 57 -2.67 -15.68 3.45
N CYS A 58 -2.58 -16.24 2.25
CA CYS A 58 -3.25 -17.48 1.86
C CYS A 58 -2.21 -18.34 1.14
N ASP A 59 -1.98 -19.57 1.60
CA ASP A 59 -1.01 -20.51 1.04
C ASP A 59 0.41 -19.93 0.86
N GLY A 60 0.87 -19.17 1.85
CA GLY A 60 2.17 -18.49 1.81
C GLY A 60 2.23 -17.27 0.87
N GLN A 61 1.20 -17.02 0.06
CA GLN A 61 1.09 -15.86 -0.80
C GLN A 61 0.42 -14.69 -0.07
N ARG A 62 1.05 -13.51 -0.15
CA ARG A 62 0.45 -12.26 0.34
C ARG A 62 -0.44 -11.62 -0.70
N TRP A 63 -1.63 -11.22 -0.26
CA TRP A 63 -2.65 -10.55 -1.04
C TRP A 63 -2.94 -9.18 -0.44
N LEU A 64 -3.12 -8.19 -1.31
CA LEU A 64 -3.35 -6.80 -0.96
C LEU A 64 -4.70 -6.36 -1.51
N CYS A 65 -5.60 -5.89 -0.65
CA CYS A 65 -6.77 -5.14 -1.09
C CYS A 65 -6.36 -3.67 -1.19
N VAL A 66 -6.39 -3.11 -2.40
CA VAL A 66 -5.89 -1.75 -2.68
C VAL A 66 -7.00 -0.85 -3.19
N ALA A 67 -7.07 0.38 -2.68
CA ALA A 67 -8.03 1.39 -3.10
C ALA A 67 -7.40 2.43 -4.04
N TYR A 68 -8.13 2.77 -5.09
CA TYR A 68 -7.74 3.77 -6.08
C TYR A 68 -7.58 5.17 -5.46
N GLY A 69 -6.40 5.79 -5.62
CA GLY A 69 -6.15 7.18 -5.27
C GLY A 69 -6.45 8.15 -6.42
N THR A 70 -6.98 9.33 -6.09
CA THR A 70 -7.28 10.39 -7.04
C THR A 70 -7.15 11.78 -6.45
N THR A 71 -6.68 12.73 -7.25
CA THR A 71 -6.70 14.16 -6.93
C THR A 71 -8.11 14.77 -7.08
N ILE A 72 -9.07 14.06 -7.71
CA ILE A 72 -10.48 14.47 -7.78
C ILE A 72 -11.16 14.03 -6.47
N ARG A 73 -10.83 14.72 -5.37
CA ARG A 73 -11.17 14.31 -4.00
C ARG A 73 -12.67 14.14 -3.74
N ARG A 74 -13.55 14.84 -4.48
CA ARG A 74 -15.02 14.63 -4.47
C ARG A 74 -15.40 13.14 -4.56
N LYS A 75 -14.67 12.33 -5.34
CA LYS A 75 -14.94 10.89 -5.51
C LYS A 75 -14.70 10.08 -4.22
N ALA A 76 -13.87 10.58 -3.30
CA ALA A 76 -13.59 9.97 -2.01
C ALA A 76 -14.40 10.60 -0.85
N ARG A 77 -15.25 11.61 -1.10
CA ARG A 77 -16.13 12.19 -0.08
C ARG A 77 -17.41 11.38 0.07
N ASN A 78 -17.26 10.14 0.53
CA ASN A 78 -18.37 9.24 0.82
C ASN A 78 -18.01 8.31 1.99
N ILE A 79 -18.97 7.49 2.41
CA ILE A 79 -18.83 6.61 3.57
C ILE A 79 -17.69 5.58 3.46
N LEU A 80 -17.22 5.26 2.25
CA LEU A 80 -16.12 4.34 1.99
C LEU A 80 -14.85 5.04 1.50
N GLY A 81 -14.83 6.37 1.45
CA GLY A 81 -13.67 7.12 1.01
C GLY A 81 -12.86 7.74 2.16
N ILE A 82 -11.59 8.01 1.85
CA ILE A 82 -10.60 8.60 2.75
C ILE A 82 -10.01 9.80 2.00
N ASP A 83 -10.40 11.01 2.40
CA ASP A 83 -9.97 12.27 1.79
C ASP A 83 -8.81 12.83 2.60
N LEU A 84 -7.63 13.02 1.99
CA LEU A 84 -6.48 13.66 2.62
C LEU A 84 -6.41 15.12 2.16
N SER A 85 -6.24 16.01 3.13
CA SER A 85 -5.81 17.39 2.92
C SER A 85 -4.41 17.44 2.30
N ARG A 86 -3.93 18.63 1.96
CA ARG A 86 -2.57 18.80 1.43
C ARG A 86 -1.52 18.39 2.45
N ASP A 87 -1.69 18.79 3.70
CA ASP A 87 -0.72 18.54 4.77
C ASP A 87 -0.73 17.06 5.19
N GLU A 88 -1.91 16.45 5.26
CA GLU A 88 -2.04 15.01 5.51
C GLU A 88 -1.42 14.17 4.38
N ALA A 89 -1.58 14.63 3.13
CA ALA A 89 -0.96 14.00 1.97
C ALA A 89 0.57 14.10 2.03
N ALA A 90 1.11 15.29 2.30
CA ALA A 90 2.55 15.50 2.46
C ALA A 90 3.13 14.65 3.59
N ALA A 91 2.49 14.63 4.76
CA ALA A 91 2.88 13.78 5.90
C ALA A 91 2.81 12.27 5.57
N SER A 92 2.02 11.88 4.57
CA SER A 92 1.89 10.50 4.10
C SER A 92 2.80 10.17 2.91
N GLY A 93 3.70 11.07 2.49
CA GLY A 93 4.61 10.86 1.36
C GLY A 93 4.02 11.16 -0.02
N LEU A 94 3.00 12.02 -0.11
CA LEU A 94 2.34 12.42 -1.36
C LEU A 94 2.52 13.91 -1.66
N ASP A 95 2.75 14.23 -2.93
CA ASP A 95 2.96 15.62 -3.37
C ASP A 95 1.66 16.45 -3.44
N ARG A 96 0.49 15.78 -3.45
CA ARG A 96 -0.82 16.40 -3.69
C ARG A 96 -1.88 15.84 -2.77
N ALA A 97 -2.80 16.69 -2.35
CA ALA A 97 -4.04 16.29 -1.69
C ALA A 97 -4.73 15.18 -2.50
N THR A 98 -5.05 14.06 -1.84
CA THR A 98 -5.42 12.81 -2.51
C THR A 98 -6.59 12.16 -1.77
N GLY A 99 -7.59 11.70 -2.52
CA GLY A 99 -8.68 10.89 -2.00
C GLY A 99 -8.53 9.43 -2.43
N PHE A 100 -8.68 8.50 -1.49
CA PHE A 100 -8.73 7.07 -1.75
C PHE A 100 -10.17 6.56 -1.76
N CYS A 101 -10.56 5.87 -2.84
CA CYS A 101 -11.93 5.45 -3.09
C CYS A 101 -12.16 3.99 -2.69
N GLY A 102 -12.72 3.72 -1.51
CA GLY A 102 -13.03 2.34 -1.08
C GLY A 102 -14.17 1.67 -1.85
N THR A 103 -14.87 2.39 -2.73
CA THR A 103 -15.79 1.79 -3.73
C THR A 103 -15.06 1.26 -4.97
N ARG A 104 -13.78 1.59 -5.14
CA ARG A 104 -12.95 1.19 -6.28
C ARG A 104 -11.70 0.51 -5.76
N THR A 105 -11.86 -0.77 -5.44
CA THR A 105 -10.81 -1.63 -4.91
C THR A 105 -10.46 -2.74 -5.89
N VAL A 106 -9.22 -3.20 -5.85
CA VAL A 106 -8.80 -4.46 -6.48
C VAL A 106 -7.98 -5.27 -5.48
N VAL A 107 -7.99 -6.59 -5.65
CA VAL A 107 -7.15 -7.51 -4.88
C VAL A 107 -5.99 -7.94 -5.77
N ILE A 108 -4.77 -7.75 -5.30
CA ILE A 108 -3.55 -8.05 -6.05
C ILE A 108 -2.57 -8.87 -5.20
N ARG A 109 -1.62 -9.52 -5.87
CA ARG A 109 -0.49 -10.18 -5.21
C ARG A 109 0.70 -9.23 -5.08
N THR A 110 1.62 -9.54 -4.18
CA THR A 110 2.88 -8.79 -4.03
C THR A 110 3.84 -8.96 -5.22
N ASN A 111 3.59 -9.90 -6.13
CA ASN A 111 4.33 -10.06 -7.38
C ASN A 111 3.56 -9.52 -8.61
N ASP A 112 2.51 -8.72 -8.40
CA ASP A 112 1.71 -8.16 -9.49
C ASP A 112 2.56 -7.20 -10.38
N PRO A 113 2.61 -7.41 -11.71
CA PRO A 113 3.44 -6.62 -12.62
C PRO A 113 2.97 -5.17 -12.81
N ALA A 114 1.78 -4.81 -12.33
CA ALA A 114 1.28 -3.44 -12.30
C ALA A 114 1.83 -2.64 -11.09
N LEU A 115 2.51 -3.29 -10.14
CA LEU A 115 3.25 -2.60 -9.08
C LEU A 115 4.46 -1.85 -9.66
N CYS A 116 4.54 -0.56 -9.36
CA CYS A 116 5.61 0.30 -9.83
C CYS A 116 6.73 0.32 -8.78
N VAL A 117 7.59 -0.70 -8.81
CA VAL A 117 8.75 -0.76 -7.91
C VAL A 117 9.77 0.30 -8.35
N CYS A 118 10.11 1.23 -7.44
CA CYS A 118 11.19 2.18 -7.68
C CYS A 118 12.53 1.44 -7.78
N PRO A 119 13.31 1.57 -8.87
CA PRO A 119 14.58 0.86 -9.01
C PRO A 119 15.59 1.20 -7.91
N ALA A 120 15.63 2.47 -7.48
CA ALA A 120 16.53 2.95 -6.44
C ALA A 120 16.13 2.47 -5.04
N LEU A 121 14.84 2.59 -4.70
CA LEU A 121 14.34 2.25 -3.36
C LEU A 121 13.95 0.77 -3.21
N ARG A 122 13.92 0.01 -4.32
CA ARG A 122 13.54 -1.41 -4.38
C ARG A 122 12.14 -1.70 -3.79
N THR A 123 11.24 -0.71 -3.76
CA THR A 123 9.89 -0.83 -3.19
C THR A 123 8.87 -0.04 -4.01
N PRO A 124 7.60 -0.50 -4.11
CA PRO A 124 6.51 0.31 -4.63
C PRO A 124 5.89 1.21 -3.55
N VAL A 125 6.25 1.04 -2.27
CA VAL A 125 5.72 1.84 -1.16
C VAL A 125 6.26 3.26 -1.25
N ILE A 126 5.35 4.23 -1.34
CA ILE A 126 5.68 5.67 -1.41
C ILE A 126 5.50 6.37 -0.07
N GLY A 127 4.71 5.79 0.83
CA GLY A 127 4.51 6.32 2.18
C GLY A 127 3.44 5.56 2.94
N LYS A 128 2.90 6.16 3.99
CA LYS A 128 1.91 5.52 4.88
C LYS A 128 0.97 6.55 5.49
N LEU A 129 -0.26 6.15 5.75
CA LEU A 129 -1.20 6.98 6.51
C LEU A 129 -0.78 7.11 7.98
N ALA A 130 -0.83 8.33 8.50
CA ALA A 130 -0.70 8.64 9.91
C ALA A 130 -2.03 9.12 10.51
N ASP A 131 -2.10 9.17 11.83
CA ASP A 131 -3.11 9.90 12.62
C ASP A 131 -4.58 9.75 12.18
N GLN A 132 -5.21 10.86 11.80
CA GLN A 132 -6.63 10.93 11.50
C GLN A 132 -7.00 10.18 10.20
N PRO A 133 -6.25 10.31 9.08
CA PRO A 133 -6.44 9.46 7.91
C PRO A 133 -6.37 7.97 8.24
N ARG A 134 -5.45 7.56 9.12
CA ARG A 134 -5.32 6.16 9.57
C ARG A 134 -6.55 5.70 10.34
N LYS A 135 -7.09 6.52 11.26
CA LYS A 135 -8.34 6.23 11.97
C LYS A 135 -9.53 6.13 11.01
N ARG A 136 -9.63 7.05 10.04
CA ARG A 136 -10.67 7.03 9.01
C ARG A 136 -10.61 5.74 8.17
N MET A 137 -9.42 5.30 7.80
CA MET A 137 -9.22 4.04 7.06
C MET A 137 -9.74 2.82 7.84
N ARG A 138 -9.53 2.75 9.16
CA ARG A 138 -10.08 1.65 9.98
C ARG A 138 -11.61 1.61 9.95
N ILE A 139 -12.26 2.77 10.00
CA ILE A 139 -13.73 2.86 9.86
C ILE A 139 -14.17 2.34 8.49
N VAL A 140 -13.44 2.67 7.42
CA VAL A 140 -13.71 2.14 6.07
C VAL A 140 -13.54 0.63 6.02
N GLN A 141 -12.47 0.07 6.61
CA GLN A 141 -12.27 -1.39 6.69
C GLN A 141 -13.46 -2.09 7.35
N THR A 142 -13.92 -1.59 8.51
CA THR A 142 -15.10 -2.17 9.21
C THR A 142 -16.35 -2.13 8.33
N ARG A 143 -16.57 -1.05 7.57
CA ARG A 143 -17.71 -0.94 6.66
C ARG A 143 -17.62 -1.89 5.48
N LEU A 144 -16.42 -2.07 4.91
CA LEU A 144 -16.20 -3.02 3.81
C LEU A 144 -16.41 -4.46 4.28
N LEU A 145 -15.88 -4.83 5.45
CA LEU A 145 -16.06 -6.17 6.01
C LEU A 145 -17.55 -6.48 6.23
N LYS A 146 -18.29 -5.59 6.89
CA LYS A 146 -19.75 -5.74 7.07
C LYS A 146 -20.50 -5.90 5.74
N LYS A 147 -20.07 -5.17 4.71
CA LYS A 147 -20.68 -5.26 3.37
C LYS A 147 -20.42 -6.64 2.73
N LEU A 148 -19.22 -7.20 2.90
CA LEU A 148 -18.88 -8.53 2.40
C LEU A 148 -19.65 -9.62 3.15
N GLU A 149 -19.71 -9.57 4.48
CA GLU A 149 -20.49 -10.52 5.30
C GLU A 149 -21.98 -10.53 4.92
N THR A 150 -22.53 -9.39 4.52
CA THR A 150 -23.93 -9.28 4.08
C THR A 150 -24.13 -9.83 2.66
N ALA A 151 -23.10 -9.76 1.81
CA ALA A 151 -23.14 -10.28 0.45
C ALA A 151 -23.02 -11.80 0.43
N ASP A 152 -22.16 -12.39 1.27
CA ASP A 152 -21.96 -13.85 1.36
C ASP A 152 -23.19 -14.58 1.93
N ARG A 153 -24.13 -13.86 2.55
CA ARG A 153 -25.39 -14.41 3.10
C ARG A 153 -26.56 -14.41 2.11
N ARG A 154 -26.34 -14.02 0.86
CA ARG A 154 -27.36 -13.94 -0.21
C ARG A 154 -27.07 -14.93 -1.31
#